data_AF-K0T7V6-F1
#
_entry.id   AF-K0T7V6-F1
#
_cell.length_a   1.000
_cell.length_b   1.000
_cell.length_c   1.000
_cell.angle_alpha   90.00
_cell.angle_beta   90.00
_cell.angle_gamma   90.00
#
_symmetry.space_group_name_H-M   'P 1'
#
loop_
_entity.id
_entity.type
_entity.pdbx_description
1 polymer ?
#
loop_
_entity_poly.entity_id
_entity_poly.type
_entity_poly.pdbx_seq_one_letter_code
_entity_poly.pdbx_strand_id
1 'polypeptide(L)'
;MAVDPEPQSTARRKRTKARAFFIPTTRKQFQIWTQRLSLKFFNALFFLADRTMYVLGPILILLASAIIVGLTYTYFCVVLPMLTGTNWVLTNSDWDEYWSIRGYTTSGLAEYEPLEQITRVNLTLLALSTTRGALHTVLVVFFLVNIIFNYVLCVKTRNDGPSYDDVARDLARVTGFSYPETENELAQCKNEMEQLLRDRLQERRRKMEEQQRALSNGAPNGSIGDVESQTSMLMAQGHSTSAVSFNNNSKKKPPQLPRIHNWQLLTPVEWTFCRYTSRPKPPRSHYDHVTKTLVMNMDHYCPWMFNCVGYFNYRYFFNFLWFVVAGLTYGSLITFPAFWRLNSSEYREQIRAGGLQSVQNFTIRHLRNDSYIPTPSERTFIALGFMMCLCLALAVLCLGTFHLYLVLSAQTTIEFHGNFSKRRKGTWKNPYSAGSWRKNWEMVYGTRFHSMGADSSVASDDDYRYKGLLGVIRAMMPSRREPEFLPLPINGTLIRRKHAKNSCEEWPLDEEVVLTSTESRTGFVRSRQVVSA
;
A
#
# COMPACT_ATOMS: atom_id res chain seq x y z
N MET A 1 -2.89 -53.41 -67.37
CA MET A 1 -3.28 -52.05 -67.78
C MET A 1 -4.69 -51.80 -67.31
N ALA A 2 -4.85 -50.91 -66.33
CA ALA A 2 -6.00 -50.04 -66.09
C ALA A 2 -5.77 -49.40 -64.71
N VAL A 3 -5.22 -48.19 -64.75
CA VAL A 3 -5.13 -47.26 -63.64
C VAL A 3 -6.47 -46.51 -63.57
N ASP A 4 -7.03 -46.35 -62.37
CA ASP A 4 -7.67 -45.13 -61.83
C ASP A 4 -8.72 -45.46 -60.74
N PRO A 5 -9.08 -44.52 -59.83
CA PRO A 5 -8.31 -43.41 -59.27
C PRO A 5 -8.43 -43.28 -57.73
N GLU A 6 -7.59 -42.42 -57.14
CA GLU A 6 -7.55 -42.00 -55.73
C GLU A 6 -8.90 -41.55 -55.13
N PRO A 7 -9.22 -41.92 -53.87
CA PRO A 7 -10.27 -41.27 -53.11
C PRO A 7 -9.75 -39.99 -52.43
N GLN A 8 -10.28 -38.84 -52.87
CA GLN A 8 -10.02 -37.52 -52.30
C GLN A 8 -10.24 -37.45 -50.78
N SER A 9 -9.20 -36.99 -50.07
CA SER A 9 -9.26 -36.71 -48.65
C SER A 9 -10.24 -35.57 -48.34
N THR A 10 -11.31 -35.87 -47.59
CA THR A 10 -12.23 -34.84 -47.10
C THR A 10 -11.66 -34.20 -45.84
N ALA A 11 -11.10 -32.99 -45.99
CA ALA A 11 -10.61 -32.18 -44.89
C ALA A 11 -11.76 -31.82 -43.93
N ARG A 12 -11.74 -32.43 -42.73
CA ARG A 12 -12.71 -32.17 -41.66
C ARG A 12 -12.50 -30.77 -41.07
N ARG A 13 -13.15 -29.77 -41.66
CA ARG A 13 -13.18 -28.37 -41.20
C ARG A 13 -13.73 -28.31 -39.77
N LYS A 14 -12.86 -28.08 -38.76
CA LYS A 14 -13.29 -27.80 -37.37
C LYS A 14 -14.07 -26.49 -37.34
N ARG A 15 -15.40 -26.58 -37.34
CA ARG A 15 -16.29 -25.45 -37.03
C ARG A 15 -16.03 -24.99 -35.59
N THR A 16 -15.30 -23.90 -35.42
CA THR A 16 -15.30 -23.10 -34.19
C THR A 16 -16.71 -22.54 -34.01
N LYS A 17 -17.48 -23.12 -33.09
CA LYS A 17 -18.78 -22.54 -32.68
C LYS A 17 -18.49 -21.18 -32.04
N ALA A 18 -18.75 -20.09 -32.76
CA ALA A 18 -18.84 -18.76 -32.18
C ALA A 18 -19.85 -18.81 -31.02
N ARG A 19 -19.41 -18.49 -29.81
CA ARG A 19 -20.31 -18.41 -28.66
C ARG A 19 -21.19 -17.18 -28.86
N ALA A 20 -22.47 -17.41 -29.14
CA ALA A 20 -23.47 -16.35 -29.23
C ALA A 20 -23.43 -15.48 -27.96
N PHE A 21 -23.44 -14.17 -28.17
CA PHE A 21 -23.52 -13.18 -27.10
C PHE A 21 -24.89 -13.31 -26.43
N PHE A 22 -24.90 -13.85 -25.21
CA PHE A 22 -26.13 -14.11 -24.46
C PHE A 22 -26.45 -12.91 -23.56
N ILE A 23 -27.52 -12.20 -23.87
CA ILE A 23 -28.03 -11.10 -23.04
C ILE A 23 -28.83 -11.72 -21.88
N PRO A 24 -28.47 -11.46 -20.61
CA PRO A 24 -29.16 -12.06 -19.48
C PRO A 24 -30.57 -11.46 -19.34
N THR A 25 -31.60 -12.31 -19.38
CA THR A 25 -33.02 -11.91 -19.28
C THR A 25 -33.60 -12.04 -17.88
N THR A 26 -32.85 -12.62 -16.93
CA THR A 26 -33.29 -12.80 -15.54
C THR A 26 -32.30 -12.24 -14.53
N ARG A 27 -32.80 -11.82 -13.36
CA ARG A 27 -31.99 -11.26 -12.25
C ARG A 27 -30.86 -12.19 -11.81
N LYS A 28 -31.10 -13.52 -11.79
CA LYS A 28 -30.07 -14.53 -11.50
C LYS A 28 -29.01 -14.63 -12.60
N GLN A 29 -29.41 -14.57 -13.87
CA GLN A 29 -28.45 -14.56 -14.99
C GLN A 29 -27.63 -13.28 -15.02
N PHE A 30 -28.22 -12.12 -14.72
CA PHE A 30 -27.49 -10.86 -14.60
C PHE A 30 -26.48 -10.89 -13.46
N GLN A 31 -26.84 -11.44 -12.28
CA GLN A 31 -25.90 -11.62 -11.16
C GLN A 31 -24.74 -12.57 -11.51
N ILE A 32 -25.00 -13.68 -12.20
CA ILE A 32 -23.96 -14.62 -12.62
C ILE A 32 -23.08 -14.01 -13.72
N TRP A 33 -23.69 -13.28 -14.66
CA TRP A 33 -22.98 -12.61 -15.75
C TRP A 33 -22.09 -11.49 -15.22
N THR A 34 -22.60 -10.62 -14.34
CA THR A 34 -21.81 -9.57 -13.66
C THR A 34 -20.70 -10.15 -12.77
N GLN A 35 -20.93 -11.24 -12.05
CA GLN A 35 -19.89 -11.93 -11.29
C GLN A 35 -18.78 -12.54 -12.19
N ARG A 36 -19.14 -13.06 -13.37
CA ARG A 36 -18.16 -13.62 -14.31
C ARG A 36 -17.42 -12.55 -15.11
N LEU A 37 -18.10 -11.47 -15.48
CA LEU A 37 -17.51 -10.32 -16.16
C LEU A 37 -16.54 -9.63 -15.22
N SER A 38 -16.94 -9.38 -13.95
CA SER A 38 -16.09 -8.77 -12.94
C SER A 38 -14.83 -9.61 -12.71
N LEU A 39 -14.91 -10.92 -12.46
CA LEU A 39 -13.70 -11.69 -12.16
C LEU A 39 -12.70 -11.75 -13.31
N LYS A 40 -13.16 -11.93 -14.56
CA LYS A 40 -12.25 -12.04 -15.70
C LYS A 40 -11.70 -10.68 -16.14
N PHE A 41 -12.54 -9.65 -16.13
CA PHE A 41 -12.12 -8.29 -16.40
C PHE A 41 -11.13 -7.81 -15.35
N PHE A 42 -11.44 -7.99 -14.05
CA PHE A 42 -10.53 -7.63 -12.98
C PHE A 42 -9.25 -8.46 -13.03
N ASN A 43 -9.30 -9.77 -13.28
CA ASN A 43 -8.07 -10.57 -13.41
C ASN A 43 -7.20 -10.13 -14.61
N ALA A 44 -7.81 -9.78 -15.74
CA ALA A 44 -7.08 -9.26 -16.90
C ALA A 44 -6.53 -7.85 -16.64
N LEU A 45 -7.32 -7.00 -15.96
CA LEU A 45 -6.92 -5.66 -15.54
C LEU A 45 -5.80 -5.73 -14.49
N PHE A 46 -5.84 -6.66 -13.54
CA PHE A 46 -4.79 -6.90 -12.56
C PHE A 46 -3.54 -7.48 -13.21
N PHE A 47 -3.68 -8.39 -14.18
CA PHE A 47 -2.53 -8.91 -14.94
C PHE A 47 -1.89 -7.82 -15.80
N LEU A 48 -2.70 -6.98 -16.43
CA LEU A 48 -2.23 -5.83 -17.19
C LEU A 48 -1.61 -4.80 -16.26
N ALA A 49 -2.23 -4.50 -15.11
CA ALA A 49 -1.69 -3.61 -14.09
C ALA A 49 -0.35 -4.13 -13.58
N ASP A 50 -0.25 -5.40 -13.22
CA ASP A 50 0.99 -6.04 -12.74
C ASP A 50 2.12 -5.93 -13.77
N ARG A 51 1.84 -6.20 -15.06
CA ARG A 51 2.79 -6.00 -16.16
C ARG A 51 3.12 -4.54 -16.42
N THR A 52 2.13 -3.65 -16.35
CA THR A 52 2.34 -2.22 -16.55
C THR A 52 3.08 -1.61 -15.37
N MET A 53 3.00 -2.13 -14.15
CA MET A 53 3.75 -1.59 -13.00
C MET A 53 5.27 -1.64 -13.21
N TYR A 54 5.79 -2.63 -13.94
CA TYR A 54 7.23 -2.70 -14.26
C TYR A 54 7.67 -1.62 -15.27
N VAL A 55 6.78 -1.24 -16.19
CA VAL A 55 7.04 -0.18 -17.18
C VAL A 55 6.72 1.20 -16.61
N LEU A 56 5.66 1.28 -15.81
CA LEU A 56 5.21 2.49 -15.15
C LEU A 56 6.12 2.88 -14.00
N GLY A 57 6.79 1.95 -13.32
CA GLY A 57 7.67 2.24 -12.18
C GLY A 57 8.63 3.41 -12.44
N PRO A 58 9.51 3.34 -13.47
CA PRO A 58 10.39 4.45 -13.83
C PRO A 58 9.65 5.74 -14.20
N ILE A 59 8.52 5.64 -14.92
CA ILE A 59 7.70 6.80 -15.31
C ILE A 59 7.10 7.47 -14.08
N LEU A 60 6.61 6.68 -13.11
CA LEU A 60 6.03 7.16 -11.86
C LEU A 60 7.10 7.79 -10.97
N ILE A 61 8.35 7.30 -10.98
CA ILE A 61 9.48 7.97 -10.33
C ILE A 61 9.73 9.33 -10.97
N LEU A 62 9.85 9.40 -12.30
CA LEU A 62 10.08 10.66 -13.00
C LEU A 62 8.96 11.68 -12.73
N LEU A 63 7.71 11.21 -12.76
CA LEU A 63 6.54 12.01 -12.43
C LEU A 63 6.58 12.48 -10.97
N ALA A 64 6.90 11.61 -10.01
CA ALA A 64 7.02 11.97 -8.61
C ALA A 64 8.15 12.99 -8.38
N SER A 65 9.30 12.82 -9.02
CA SER A 65 10.41 13.77 -8.98
C SER A 65 10.00 15.13 -9.54
N ALA A 66 9.30 15.16 -10.68
CA ALA A 66 8.78 16.41 -11.26
C ALA A 66 7.77 17.10 -10.33
N ILE A 67 6.88 16.34 -9.70
CA ILE A 67 5.92 16.86 -8.72
C ILE A 67 6.65 17.44 -7.50
N ILE A 68 7.63 16.72 -6.95
CA ILE A 68 8.41 17.19 -5.79
C ILE A 68 9.15 18.48 -6.13
N VAL A 69 9.83 18.55 -7.28
CA VAL A 69 10.52 19.76 -7.73
C VAL A 69 9.53 20.91 -7.94
N GLY A 70 8.40 20.67 -8.61
CA GLY A 70 7.37 21.66 -8.85
C GLY A 70 6.73 22.21 -7.57
N LEU A 71 6.43 21.33 -6.60
CA LEU A 71 5.91 21.73 -5.29
C LEU A 71 6.96 22.46 -4.47
N THR A 72 8.23 22.06 -4.53
CA THR A 72 9.34 22.75 -3.85
C THR A 72 9.52 24.16 -4.40
N TYR A 73 9.55 24.31 -5.72
CA TYR A 73 9.58 25.62 -6.36
C TYR A 73 8.37 26.47 -5.98
N THR A 74 7.17 25.90 -6.06
CA THR A 74 5.92 26.60 -5.70
C THR A 74 5.95 27.04 -4.23
N TYR A 75 6.47 26.21 -3.34
CA TYR A 75 6.59 26.55 -1.92
C TYR A 75 7.54 27.75 -1.72
N PHE A 76 8.80 27.64 -2.16
CA PHE A 76 9.80 28.67 -1.88
C PHE A 76 9.57 29.96 -2.66
N CYS A 77 9.22 29.88 -3.94
CA CYS A 77 9.17 31.04 -4.84
C CYS A 77 7.80 31.75 -4.88
N VAL A 78 6.75 31.14 -4.32
CA VAL A 78 5.38 31.67 -4.38
C VAL A 78 4.71 31.64 -3.00
N VAL A 79 4.54 30.46 -2.41
CA VAL A 79 3.75 30.30 -1.18
C VAL A 79 4.43 30.96 0.03
N LEU A 80 5.74 30.81 0.18
CA LEU A 80 6.49 31.34 1.31
C LEU A 80 6.53 32.89 1.31
N PRO A 81 6.83 33.58 0.19
CA PRO A 81 6.65 35.03 0.09
C PRO A 81 5.24 35.49 0.41
N MET A 82 4.24 34.77 -0.06
CA MET A 82 2.83 35.10 0.18
C MET A 82 2.43 34.94 1.65
N LEU A 83 2.86 33.87 2.34
CA LEU A 83 2.60 33.66 3.77
C LEU A 83 3.15 34.79 4.64
N THR A 84 4.24 35.41 4.18
CA THR A 84 4.94 36.50 4.89
C THR A 84 4.54 37.88 4.39
N GLY A 85 3.70 37.95 3.35
CA GLY A 85 3.28 39.18 2.69
C GLY A 85 4.39 39.92 1.96
N THR A 86 5.44 39.22 1.57
CA THR A 86 6.55 39.77 0.77
C THR A 86 6.32 39.61 -0.72
N ASN A 87 5.33 38.82 -1.17
CA ASN A 87 5.06 38.57 -2.59
C ASN A 87 4.72 39.82 -3.42
N TRP A 88 4.33 40.92 -2.76
CA TRP A 88 4.05 42.21 -3.40
C TRP A 88 5.26 43.17 -3.42
N VAL A 89 6.43 42.77 -2.92
CA VAL A 89 7.65 43.59 -2.93
C VAL A 89 8.37 43.42 -4.28
N LEU A 90 7.86 44.05 -5.33
CA LEU A 90 8.30 43.82 -6.71
C LEU A 90 9.44 44.73 -7.15
N THR A 91 9.58 45.89 -6.53
CA THR A 91 10.53 46.95 -6.89
C THR A 91 11.20 47.54 -5.65
N ASN A 92 12.30 48.27 -5.83
CA ASN A 92 12.98 48.94 -4.73
C ASN A 92 12.08 49.95 -3.98
N SER A 93 11.15 50.62 -4.68
CA SER A 93 10.17 51.48 -3.99
C SER A 93 9.22 50.67 -3.08
N ASP A 94 8.82 49.47 -3.51
CA ASP A 94 7.96 48.60 -2.71
C ASP A 94 8.72 48.06 -1.47
N TRP A 95 10.04 47.90 -1.58
CA TRP A 95 10.90 47.48 -0.48
C TRP A 95 10.96 48.54 0.61
N ASP A 96 11.17 49.80 0.25
CA ASP A 96 11.16 50.90 1.20
C ASP A 96 9.81 51.04 1.90
N GLU A 97 8.72 50.90 1.14
CA GLU A 97 7.38 50.92 1.69
C GLU A 97 7.11 49.74 2.64
N TYR A 98 7.55 48.53 2.29
CA TYR A 98 7.45 47.34 3.13
C TYR A 98 8.08 47.55 4.52
N TRP A 99 9.25 48.19 4.58
CA TRP A 99 9.95 48.48 5.84
C TRP A 99 9.35 49.68 6.58
N SER A 100 8.92 50.71 5.84
CA SER A 100 8.23 51.88 6.39
C SER A 100 6.93 51.50 7.11
N ILE A 101 6.11 50.62 6.52
CA ILE A 101 4.87 50.09 7.14
C ILE A 101 5.17 49.37 8.47
N ARG A 102 6.39 48.85 8.64
CA ARG A 102 6.84 48.14 9.85
C ARG A 102 7.60 49.02 10.84
N GLY A 103 7.66 50.33 10.62
CA GLY A 103 8.24 51.30 11.55
C GLY A 103 9.75 51.47 11.43
N TYR A 104 10.37 51.01 10.34
CA TYR A 104 11.79 51.21 10.08
C TYR A 104 12.00 52.46 9.21
N THR A 105 12.90 53.35 9.63
CA THR A 105 13.30 54.52 8.84
C THR A 105 14.33 54.11 7.78
N THR A 106 13.97 54.21 6.50
CA THR A 106 14.88 54.03 5.36
C THR A 106 15.66 55.32 5.08
N SER A 107 16.25 55.92 6.12
CA SER A 107 17.04 57.14 6.01
C SER A 107 18.46 56.79 5.56
N GLY A 108 18.72 56.70 4.25
CA GLY A 108 20.10 56.61 3.74
C GLY A 108 20.35 55.95 2.39
N LEU A 109 19.37 55.36 1.70
CA LEU A 109 19.56 54.85 0.33
C LEU A 109 19.07 55.91 -0.67
N ALA A 110 19.79 57.03 -0.70
CA ALA A 110 19.59 58.09 -1.67
C ALA A 110 20.05 57.62 -3.06
N GLU A 111 19.27 57.97 -4.09
CA GLU A 111 19.52 57.79 -5.53
C GLU A 111 19.40 56.35 -6.09
N TYR A 112 18.15 55.87 -6.26
CA TYR A 112 17.86 54.78 -7.20
C TYR A 112 17.21 55.34 -8.49
N GLU A 113 17.93 55.23 -9.60
CA GLU A 113 17.44 55.25 -11.00
C GLU A 113 17.45 53.81 -11.53
N PRO A 114 16.58 53.39 -12.47
CA PRO A 114 15.12 53.30 -12.43
C PRO A 114 14.63 52.07 -11.61
N LEU A 115 13.32 51.77 -11.67
CA LEU A 115 12.61 50.63 -11.04
C LEU A 115 13.29 49.27 -11.27
N GLU A 116 14.32 48.94 -10.49
CA GLU A 116 14.95 47.62 -10.54
C GLU A 116 13.98 46.58 -9.95
N GLN A 117 13.74 45.51 -10.72
CA GLN A 117 12.85 44.44 -10.29
C GLN A 117 13.53 43.58 -9.24
N ILE A 118 12.84 43.36 -8.13
CA ILE A 118 13.29 42.45 -7.08
C ILE A 118 13.12 41.01 -7.57
N THR A 119 14.22 40.26 -7.54
CA THR A 119 14.22 38.86 -7.98
C THR A 119 13.41 37.98 -7.03
N ARG A 120 12.89 36.85 -7.53
CA ARG A 120 12.22 35.84 -6.68
C ARG A 120 13.12 35.28 -5.59
N VAL A 121 14.44 35.27 -5.81
CA VAL A 121 15.42 34.86 -4.79
C VAL A 121 15.43 35.85 -3.64
N ASN A 122 15.47 37.16 -3.94
CA ASN A 122 15.41 38.22 -2.92
C ASN A 122 14.11 38.14 -2.10
N LEU A 123 12.97 37.90 -2.76
CA LEU A 123 11.68 37.69 -2.08
C LEU A 123 11.69 36.49 -1.13
N THR A 124 12.31 35.40 -1.56
CA THR A 124 12.44 34.18 -0.75
C THR A 124 13.32 34.42 0.48
N LEU A 125 14.45 35.10 0.30
CA LEU A 125 15.35 35.46 1.40
C LEU A 125 14.68 36.41 2.39
N LEU A 126 13.94 37.41 1.90
CA LEU A 126 13.14 38.30 2.74
C LEU A 126 12.04 37.53 3.50
N ALA A 127 11.38 36.57 2.86
CA ALA A 127 10.38 35.75 3.54
C ALA A 127 11.02 34.90 4.66
N LEU A 128 12.17 34.29 4.39
CA LEU A 128 12.92 33.47 5.35
C LEU A 128 13.45 34.26 6.55
N SER A 129 13.74 35.56 6.39
CA SER A 129 14.19 36.40 7.50
C SER A 129 13.05 36.73 8.49
N THR A 130 11.79 36.53 8.10
CA THR A 130 10.64 36.70 9.00
C THR A 130 10.46 35.48 9.92
N THR A 131 10.01 35.70 11.16
CA THR A 131 9.67 34.61 12.10
C THR A 131 8.63 33.64 11.53
N ARG A 132 7.64 34.16 10.78
CA ARG A 132 6.60 33.36 10.16
C ARG A 132 7.16 32.48 9.03
N GLY A 133 8.01 33.03 8.16
CA GLY A 133 8.65 32.26 7.10
C GLY A 133 9.59 31.19 7.63
N ALA A 134 10.36 31.51 8.68
CA ALA A 134 11.19 30.54 9.38
C ALA A 134 10.35 29.39 9.98
N LEU A 135 9.26 29.71 10.70
CA LEU A 135 8.37 28.71 11.30
C LEU A 135 7.76 27.75 10.25
N HIS A 136 7.21 28.29 9.16
CA HIS A 136 6.62 27.45 8.12
C HIS A 136 7.68 26.57 7.45
N THR A 137 8.88 27.09 7.23
CA THR A 137 9.99 26.34 6.64
C THR A 137 10.46 25.21 7.55
N VAL A 138 10.57 25.46 8.87
CA VAL A 138 10.87 24.41 9.86
C VAL A 138 9.81 23.29 9.82
N LEU A 139 8.53 23.64 9.72
CA LEU A 139 7.45 22.64 9.62
C LEU A 139 7.51 21.82 8.32
N VAL A 140 7.75 22.46 7.17
CA VAL A 140 7.91 21.76 5.88
C VAL A 140 9.12 20.83 5.92
N VAL A 141 10.27 21.32 6.42
CA VAL A 141 11.48 20.51 6.56
C VAL A 141 11.23 19.34 7.51
N PHE A 142 10.52 19.55 8.62
CA PHE A 142 10.14 18.47 9.54
C PHE A 142 9.35 17.37 8.81
N PHE A 143 8.30 17.71 8.06
CA PHE A 143 7.54 16.71 7.31
C PHE A 143 8.41 16.01 6.27
N LEU A 144 9.19 16.77 5.49
CA LEU A 144 10.04 16.23 4.43
C LEU A 144 11.09 15.24 4.97
N VAL A 145 11.78 15.60 6.05
CA VAL A 145 12.77 14.73 6.70
C VAL A 145 12.12 13.43 7.17
N ASN A 146 10.93 13.50 7.78
CA ASN A 146 10.21 12.31 8.23
C ASN A 146 9.72 11.43 7.07
N ILE A 147 9.24 12.03 5.97
CA ILE A 147 8.84 11.30 4.76
C ILE A 147 10.05 10.57 4.18
N ILE A 148 11.17 11.28 3.97
CA ILE A 148 12.40 10.72 3.39
C ILE A 148 12.97 9.63 4.31
N PHE A 149 13.05 9.87 5.62
CA PHE A 149 13.58 8.90 6.56
C PHE A 149 12.81 7.57 6.51
N ASN A 150 11.48 7.63 6.60
CA ASN A 150 10.66 6.42 6.59
C ASN A 150 10.63 5.76 5.20
N TYR A 151 10.65 6.54 4.12
CA TYR A 151 10.81 6.00 2.77
C TYR A 151 12.12 5.21 2.65
N VAL A 152 13.26 5.84 2.95
CA VAL A 152 14.59 5.23 2.83
C VAL A 152 14.69 3.96 3.67
N LEU A 153 14.21 3.97 4.92
CA LEU A 153 14.20 2.77 5.74
C LEU A 153 13.25 1.70 5.20
N CYS A 154 12.08 2.06 4.66
CA CYS A 154 11.18 1.08 4.05
C CYS A 154 11.82 0.39 2.84
N VAL A 155 12.52 1.16 2.00
CA VAL A 155 13.23 0.65 0.81
C VAL A 155 14.43 -0.21 1.21
N LYS A 156 15.29 0.28 2.11
CA LYS A 156 16.56 -0.37 2.45
C LYS A 156 16.43 -1.54 3.42
N THR A 157 15.40 -1.58 4.25
CA THR A 157 15.21 -2.68 5.21
C THR A 157 14.86 -3.96 4.46
N ARG A 158 15.77 -4.93 4.54
CA ARG A 158 15.63 -6.24 3.93
C ARG A 158 14.65 -7.11 4.72
N ASN A 159 13.92 -7.97 4.02
CA ASN A 159 13.01 -8.95 4.61
C ASN A 159 13.60 -10.37 4.63
N ASP A 160 14.90 -10.49 4.40
CA ASP A 160 15.68 -11.73 4.33
C ASP A 160 17.01 -11.58 5.11
N GLY A 161 17.78 -12.66 5.21
CA GLY A 161 19.10 -12.67 5.87
C GLY A 161 19.05 -13.01 7.37
N PRO A 162 20.13 -12.73 8.13
CA PRO A 162 20.29 -13.21 9.51
C PRO A 162 19.15 -12.80 10.45
N SER A 163 18.69 -11.54 10.38
CA SER A 163 17.57 -11.08 11.20
C SER A 163 16.28 -11.86 10.91
N TYR A 164 16.05 -12.29 9.66
CA TYR A 164 14.93 -13.16 9.32
C TYR A 164 15.09 -14.52 9.99
N ASP A 165 16.26 -15.14 9.87
CA ASP A 165 16.52 -16.48 10.40
C ASP A 165 16.41 -16.51 11.93
N ASP A 166 16.86 -15.46 12.63
CA ASP A 166 16.71 -15.32 14.09
C ASP A 166 15.24 -15.28 14.52
N VAL A 167 14.42 -14.49 13.82
CA VAL A 167 12.97 -14.41 14.10
C VAL A 167 12.28 -15.73 13.76
N ALA A 168 12.70 -16.40 12.68
CA ALA A 168 12.16 -17.70 12.31
C ALA A 168 12.46 -18.75 13.38
N ARG A 169 13.68 -18.78 13.93
CA ARG A 169 14.04 -19.68 15.04
C ARG A 169 13.31 -19.33 16.33
N ASP A 170 13.17 -18.05 16.67
CA ASP A 170 12.36 -17.60 17.81
C ASP A 170 10.92 -18.11 17.67
N LEU A 171 10.33 -17.95 16.48
CA LEU A 171 8.98 -18.40 16.20
C LEU A 171 8.87 -19.92 16.25
N ALA A 172 9.87 -20.65 15.75
CA ALA A 172 9.90 -22.11 15.76
C ALA A 172 9.84 -22.64 17.20
N ARG A 173 10.66 -22.07 18.09
CA ARG A 173 10.66 -22.42 19.53
C ARG A 173 9.30 -22.22 20.18
N VAL A 174 8.65 -21.09 19.92
CA VAL A 174 7.38 -20.75 20.59
C VAL A 174 6.19 -21.51 19.98
N THR A 175 6.28 -21.88 18.70
CA THR A 175 5.26 -22.70 18.03
C THR A 175 5.46 -24.20 18.19
N GLY A 176 6.56 -24.63 18.85
CA GLY A 176 6.92 -26.05 18.98
C GLY A 176 7.35 -26.69 17.66
N PHE A 177 7.77 -25.89 16.68
CA PHE A 177 8.26 -26.36 15.40
C PHE A 177 9.75 -26.73 15.49
N SER A 178 10.10 -27.94 15.07
CA SER A 178 11.50 -28.37 14.97
C SER A 178 12.15 -27.75 13.73
N TYR A 179 12.88 -26.66 13.92
CA TYR A 179 13.55 -25.97 12.83
C TYR A 179 14.74 -26.80 12.33
N PRO A 180 14.85 -27.10 11.02
CA PRO A 180 15.94 -27.90 10.48
C PRO A 180 17.25 -27.10 10.46
N GLU A 181 18.31 -27.67 11.02
CA GLU A 181 19.66 -27.08 11.01
C GLU A 181 20.60 -27.82 10.04
N THR A 182 20.27 -29.06 9.65
CA THR A 182 21.02 -29.85 8.66
C THR A 182 20.28 -30.01 7.33
N GLU A 183 21.01 -30.29 6.23
CA GLU A 183 20.40 -30.54 4.91
C GLU A 183 19.47 -31.76 4.91
N ASN A 184 19.81 -32.80 5.68
CA ASN A 184 18.99 -34.00 5.81
C ASN A 184 17.68 -33.70 6.53
N GLU A 185 17.73 -32.94 7.64
CA GLU A 185 16.54 -32.47 8.35
C GLU A 185 15.68 -31.57 7.45
N LEU A 186 16.30 -30.72 6.64
CA LEU A 186 15.59 -29.85 5.70
C LEU A 186 14.82 -30.65 4.64
N ALA A 187 15.45 -31.70 4.09
CA ALA A 187 14.82 -32.59 3.11
C ALA A 187 13.65 -33.37 3.73
N GLN A 188 13.82 -33.86 4.96
CA GLN A 188 12.76 -34.52 5.72
C GLN A 188 11.60 -33.55 6.00
N CYS A 189 11.89 -32.36 6.53
CA CYS A 189 10.92 -31.31 6.82
C CYS A 189 10.10 -30.94 5.58
N LYS A 190 10.75 -30.82 4.42
CA LYS A 190 10.08 -30.60 3.13
C LYS A 190 9.04 -31.69 2.84
N ASN A 191 9.43 -32.95 2.96
CA ASN A 191 8.57 -34.09 2.64
C ASN A 191 7.35 -34.15 3.58
N GLU A 192 7.58 -33.97 4.88
CA GLU A 192 6.53 -33.96 5.91
C GLU A 192 5.50 -32.85 5.66
N MET A 193 5.95 -31.62 5.41
CA MET A 193 5.05 -30.48 5.17
C MET A 193 4.28 -30.60 3.85
N GLU A 194 4.91 -31.15 2.80
CA GLU A 194 4.20 -31.42 1.55
C GLU A 194 3.14 -32.51 1.70
N GLN A 195 3.43 -33.54 2.51
CA GLN A 195 2.46 -34.59 2.84
C GLN A 195 1.28 -34.01 3.62
N LEU A 196 1.53 -33.22 4.67
CA LEU A 196 0.50 -32.54 5.44
C LEU A 196 -0.45 -31.72 4.54
N LEU A 197 0.10 -30.95 3.59
CA LEU A 197 -0.71 -30.17 2.65
C LEU A 197 -1.54 -31.05 1.71
N ARG A 198 -0.99 -32.17 1.23
CA ARG A 198 -1.72 -33.14 0.40
C ARG A 198 -2.90 -33.73 1.17
N ASP A 199 -2.68 -34.13 2.42
CA ASP A 199 -3.71 -34.76 3.27
C ASP A 199 -4.84 -33.77 3.59
N ARG A 200 -4.52 -32.53 3.94
CA ARG A 200 -5.52 -31.46 4.17
C ARG A 200 -6.35 -31.14 2.92
N LEU A 201 -5.72 -31.17 1.73
CA LEU A 201 -6.41 -30.98 0.46
C LEU A 201 -7.38 -32.13 0.17
N GLN A 202 -6.98 -33.37 0.44
CA GLN A 202 -7.83 -34.55 0.29
C GLN A 202 -9.01 -34.53 1.25
N GLU A 203 -8.77 -34.25 2.53
CA GLU A 203 -9.83 -34.18 3.54
C GLU A 203 -10.88 -33.12 3.21
N ARG A 204 -10.45 -31.95 2.72
CA ARG A 204 -11.38 -30.91 2.30
C ARG A 204 -12.20 -31.33 1.07
N ARG A 205 -11.57 -32.02 0.11
CA ARG A 205 -12.27 -32.57 -1.05
C ARG A 205 -13.36 -33.53 -0.60
N ARG A 206 -13.03 -34.45 0.31
CA ARG A 206 -13.99 -35.40 0.93
C ARG A 206 -15.16 -34.67 1.58
N LYS A 207 -14.90 -33.67 2.43
CA LYS A 207 -15.97 -32.87 3.08
C LYS A 207 -16.89 -32.15 2.08
N MET A 208 -16.35 -31.63 0.98
CA MET A 208 -17.19 -31.02 -0.05
C MET A 208 -18.03 -32.04 -0.82
N GLU A 209 -17.46 -33.20 -1.12
CA GLU A 209 -18.19 -34.31 -1.76
C GLU A 209 -19.31 -34.82 -0.86
N GLU A 210 -19.07 -34.94 0.45
CA GLU A 210 -20.09 -35.27 1.45
C GLU A 210 -21.17 -34.20 1.53
N GLN A 211 -20.80 -32.92 1.58
CA GLN A 211 -21.78 -31.82 1.58
C GLN A 211 -22.63 -31.83 0.30
N GLN A 212 -22.02 -32.14 -0.85
CA GLN A 212 -22.74 -32.24 -2.12
C GLN A 212 -23.67 -33.46 -2.16
N ARG A 213 -23.23 -34.60 -1.63
CA ARG A 213 -24.07 -35.81 -1.47
C ARG A 213 -25.24 -35.57 -0.51
N ALA A 214 -25.01 -34.84 0.58
CA ALA A 214 -26.06 -34.47 1.52
C ALA A 214 -27.12 -33.56 0.85
N LEU A 215 -26.68 -32.61 0.02
CA LEU A 215 -27.58 -31.76 -0.77
C LEU A 215 -28.34 -32.53 -1.86
N SER A 216 -27.75 -33.59 -2.45
CA SER A 216 -28.46 -34.43 -3.42
C SER A 216 -29.43 -35.40 -2.77
N ASN A 217 -29.10 -35.92 -1.58
CA ASN A 217 -29.94 -36.89 -0.85
C ASN A 217 -31.02 -36.22 0.01
N GLY A 218 -30.87 -34.92 0.31
CA GLY A 218 -31.86 -34.09 1.01
C GLY A 218 -32.86 -33.38 0.08
N ALA A 219 -32.77 -33.58 -1.24
CA ALA A 219 -33.86 -33.24 -2.13
C ALA A 219 -34.96 -34.30 -1.93
N PRO A 220 -36.21 -33.94 -1.59
CA PRO A 220 -37.26 -34.92 -1.52
C PRO A 220 -37.36 -35.56 -2.91
N ASN A 221 -37.15 -36.88 -2.96
CA ASN A 221 -37.74 -37.69 -4.02
C ASN A 221 -39.24 -37.55 -3.85
N GLY A 222 -39.82 -36.51 -4.46
CA GLY A 222 -41.24 -36.50 -4.76
C GLY A 222 -41.49 -37.73 -5.60
N SER A 223 -42.12 -38.72 -5.00
CA SER A 223 -42.70 -39.86 -5.68
C SER A 223 -43.51 -39.34 -6.86
N ILE A 224 -43.06 -39.71 -8.07
CA ILE A 224 -43.90 -39.71 -9.26
C ILE A 224 -44.95 -40.80 -8.98
N GLY A 225 -46.02 -40.42 -8.30
CA GLY A 225 -47.08 -41.32 -7.85
C GLY A 225 -48.38 -40.58 -7.52
N ASP A 226 -48.31 -39.33 -7.05
CA ASP A 226 -49.50 -38.61 -6.57
C ASP A 226 -49.78 -37.28 -7.31
N VAL A 227 -49.50 -37.20 -8.61
CA VAL A 227 -49.89 -36.04 -9.45
C VAL A 227 -50.96 -36.41 -10.50
N GLU A 228 -51.27 -37.70 -10.68
CA GLU A 228 -52.36 -38.11 -11.58
C GLU A 228 -53.77 -37.91 -11.00
N SER A 229 -53.92 -37.72 -9.68
CA SER A 229 -55.25 -37.47 -9.07
C SER A 229 -55.66 -35.99 -9.03
N GLN A 230 -54.75 -35.03 -9.26
CA GLN A 230 -55.07 -33.60 -9.22
C GLN A 230 -55.08 -32.92 -10.59
N THR A 231 -54.80 -33.66 -11.66
CA THR A 231 -54.82 -33.14 -13.04
C THR A 231 -56.13 -33.46 -13.79
N SER A 232 -57.13 -34.08 -13.14
CA SER A 232 -58.46 -34.31 -13.75
C SER A 232 -59.51 -33.23 -13.41
N MET A 233 -59.20 -32.26 -12.54
CA MET A 233 -60.14 -31.19 -12.16
C MET A 233 -59.75 -29.80 -12.68
N LEU A 234 -58.65 -29.68 -13.43
CA LEU A 234 -58.17 -28.42 -14.04
C LEU A 234 -58.04 -28.49 -15.57
N MET A 235 -58.81 -29.37 -16.22
CA MET A 235 -58.95 -29.47 -17.68
C MET A 235 -60.16 -28.67 -18.23
N ALA A 236 -60.47 -27.51 -17.64
CA ALA A 236 -61.57 -26.65 -18.10
C ALA A 236 -61.15 -25.24 -18.57
N GLN A 237 -59.86 -24.92 -18.61
CA GLN A 237 -59.40 -23.65 -19.19
C GLN A 237 -58.14 -23.88 -20.02
N GLY A 238 -58.33 -23.91 -21.34
CA GLY A 238 -57.31 -24.31 -22.30
C GLY A 238 -56.11 -23.38 -22.31
N HIS A 239 -54.95 -23.89 -21.92
CA HIS A 239 -53.63 -23.34 -22.23
C HIS A 239 -52.69 -24.51 -22.58
N SER A 240 -51.90 -24.32 -23.64
CA SER A 240 -51.09 -25.33 -24.32
C SER A 240 -49.92 -25.87 -23.48
N THR A 241 -49.81 -27.19 -23.36
CA THR A 241 -48.69 -27.88 -22.70
C THR A 241 -47.51 -28.05 -23.67
N SER A 242 -46.37 -27.43 -23.36
CA SER A 242 -45.09 -27.76 -23.99
C SER A 242 -44.41 -28.89 -23.20
N ALA A 243 -44.14 -30.01 -23.87
CA ALA A 243 -43.56 -31.22 -23.30
C ALA A 243 -42.16 -30.97 -22.67
N VAL A 244 -42.00 -31.33 -21.40
CA VAL A 244 -40.70 -31.35 -20.72
C VAL A 244 -39.98 -32.66 -21.05
N SER A 245 -39.01 -32.60 -21.97
CA SER A 245 -38.10 -33.72 -22.23
C SER A 245 -37.06 -33.81 -21.11
N PHE A 246 -37.14 -34.86 -20.28
CA PHE A 246 -36.10 -35.21 -19.32
C PHE A 246 -34.92 -35.88 -20.04
N ASN A 247 -33.84 -35.12 -20.23
CA ASN A 247 -32.60 -35.66 -20.80
C ASN A 247 -31.71 -36.25 -19.69
N ASN A 248 -31.85 -37.56 -19.45
CA ASN A 248 -30.93 -38.37 -18.67
C ASN A 248 -29.69 -38.73 -19.52
N ASN A 249 -28.71 -37.83 -19.62
CA ASN A 249 -27.30 -38.21 -19.87
C ASN A 249 -26.37 -37.00 -19.86
N SER A 250 -25.73 -36.74 -18.71
CA SER A 250 -24.39 -36.18 -18.71
C SER A 250 -23.67 -36.59 -17.43
N LYS A 251 -22.58 -37.37 -17.57
CA LYS A 251 -21.58 -37.55 -16.52
C LYS A 251 -21.05 -36.15 -16.17
N LYS A 252 -21.65 -35.49 -15.17
CA LYS A 252 -21.16 -34.21 -14.66
C LYS A 252 -19.75 -34.45 -14.13
N LYS A 253 -18.75 -33.86 -14.78
CA LYS A 253 -17.39 -33.76 -14.21
C LYS A 253 -17.52 -33.28 -12.76
N PRO A 254 -16.79 -33.86 -11.80
CA PRO A 254 -16.84 -33.41 -10.42
C PRO A 254 -16.59 -31.90 -10.38
N PRO A 255 -17.31 -31.14 -9.53
CA PRO A 255 -17.14 -29.70 -9.46
C PRO A 255 -15.68 -29.38 -9.19
N GLN A 256 -15.09 -28.56 -10.06
CA GLN A 256 -13.71 -28.10 -9.86
C GLN A 256 -13.66 -27.31 -8.56
N LEU A 257 -12.82 -27.76 -7.62
CA LEU A 257 -12.56 -27.06 -6.37
C LEU A 257 -12.21 -25.59 -6.67
N PRO A 258 -12.79 -24.62 -5.94
CA PRO A 258 -12.30 -23.25 -5.98
C PRO A 258 -10.79 -23.27 -5.71
N ARG A 259 -10.02 -22.50 -6.48
CA ARG A 259 -8.57 -22.36 -6.26
C ARG A 259 -8.35 -21.72 -4.88
N ILE A 260 -7.97 -22.53 -3.90
CA ILE A 260 -7.69 -22.10 -2.52
C ILE A 260 -6.17 -22.00 -2.39
N HIS A 261 -5.69 -20.96 -1.74
CA HIS A 261 -4.27 -20.85 -1.45
C HIS A 261 -3.89 -21.77 -0.28
N ASN A 262 -2.77 -22.48 -0.38
CA ASN A 262 -2.32 -23.46 0.62
C ASN A 262 -2.34 -22.91 2.06
N TRP A 263 -1.99 -21.64 2.24
CA TRP A 263 -1.97 -21.00 3.56
C TRP A 263 -3.36 -20.89 4.22
N GLN A 264 -4.45 -20.93 3.45
CA GLN A 264 -5.82 -20.90 3.96
C GLN A 264 -6.30 -22.25 4.50
N LEU A 265 -5.50 -23.32 4.33
CA LEU A 265 -5.79 -24.67 4.82
C LEU A 265 -5.18 -24.95 6.20
N LEU A 266 -4.32 -24.06 6.65
CA LEU A 266 -3.51 -24.24 7.85
C LEU A 266 -4.14 -23.56 9.05
N THR A 267 -3.76 -24.01 10.23
CA THR A 267 -4.02 -23.29 11.48
C THR A 267 -3.09 -22.08 11.61
N PRO A 268 -3.40 -21.11 12.49
CA PRO A 268 -2.65 -19.85 12.61
C PRO A 268 -1.16 -20.00 12.98
N VAL A 269 -0.76 -21.14 13.55
CA VAL A 269 0.61 -21.41 14.01
C VAL A 269 1.32 -22.48 13.19
N GLU A 270 0.62 -23.09 12.22
CA GLU A 270 1.17 -24.16 11.39
C GLU A 270 2.17 -23.63 10.35
N TRP A 271 3.32 -24.30 10.26
CA TRP A 271 4.37 -24.02 9.29
C TRP A 271 4.11 -24.71 7.95
N THR A 272 4.68 -24.17 6.88
CA THR A 272 4.70 -24.81 5.55
C THR A 272 6.10 -24.82 4.96
N PHE A 273 6.24 -25.29 3.73
CA PHE A 273 7.51 -25.26 3.03
C PHE A 273 7.43 -24.33 1.81
N CYS A 274 8.42 -23.45 1.66
CA CYS A 274 8.58 -22.64 0.47
C CYS A 274 9.38 -23.40 -0.59
N ARG A 275 8.73 -23.74 -1.71
CA ARG A 275 9.37 -24.47 -2.81
C ARG A 275 10.41 -23.65 -3.58
N TYR A 276 10.29 -22.32 -3.58
CA TYR A 276 11.17 -21.44 -4.34
C TYR A 276 12.49 -21.18 -3.62
N THR A 277 12.44 -20.99 -2.31
CA THR A 277 13.65 -20.79 -1.48
C THR A 277 14.15 -22.07 -0.86
N SER A 278 13.41 -23.18 -0.98
CA SER A 278 13.69 -24.45 -0.31
C SER A 278 13.90 -24.31 1.20
N ARG A 279 13.04 -23.52 1.86
CA ARG A 279 13.13 -23.26 3.31
C ARG A 279 11.79 -23.51 4.00
N PRO A 280 11.80 -23.85 5.31
CA PRO A 280 10.62 -23.78 6.14
C PRO A 280 10.03 -22.38 6.05
N LYS A 281 8.72 -22.34 5.88
CA LYS A 281 7.92 -21.15 5.68
C LYS A 281 7.13 -20.89 6.96
N PRO A 282 7.50 -19.85 7.73
CA PRO A 282 6.78 -19.47 8.92
C PRO A 282 5.31 -19.13 8.64
N PRO A 283 4.43 -19.23 9.64
CA PRO A 283 3.07 -18.72 9.54
C PRO A 283 3.05 -17.25 9.11
N ARG A 284 2.03 -16.85 8.34
CA ARG A 284 1.85 -15.49 7.76
C ARG A 284 2.95 -15.04 6.77
N SER A 285 3.96 -15.87 6.51
CA SER A 285 4.96 -15.55 5.48
C SER A 285 4.41 -15.80 4.07
N HIS A 286 4.94 -15.12 3.07
CA HIS A 286 4.64 -15.38 1.66
C HIS A 286 5.90 -15.17 0.80
N TYR A 287 6.04 -15.98 -0.25
CA TYR A 287 7.13 -15.80 -1.20
C TYR A 287 6.74 -14.70 -2.18
N ASP A 288 7.55 -13.66 -2.25
CA ASP A 288 7.36 -12.59 -3.21
C ASP A 288 8.10 -12.91 -4.51
N HIS A 289 7.33 -12.99 -5.59
CA HIS A 289 7.87 -13.32 -6.91
C HIS A 289 8.65 -12.17 -7.54
N VAL A 290 8.49 -10.94 -7.04
CA VAL A 290 9.19 -9.77 -7.56
C VAL A 290 10.59 -9.69 -6.96
N THR A 291 10.68 -9.60 -5.64
CA THR A 291 11.96 -9.55 -4.90
C THR A 291 12.67 -10.91 -4.84
N LYS A 292 11.98 -12.01 -5.17
CA LYS A 292 12.48 -13.40 -5.06
C LYS A 292 12.83 -13.83 -3.64
N THR A 293 12.22 -13.19 -2.64
CA THR A 293 12.47 -13.46 -1.22
C THR A 293 11.25 -14.07 -0.54
N LEU A 294 11.49 -14.84 0.52
CA LEU A 294 10.43 -15.29 1.41
C LEU A 294 10.25 -14.24 2.52
N VAL A 295 9.09 -13.58 2.54
CA VAL A 295 8.85 -12.42 3.41
C VAL A 295 7.96 -12.82 4.57
N MET A 296 8.42 -12.58 5.81
CA MET A 296 7.62 -12.77 7.01
C MET A 296 6.51 -11.74 7.14
N ASN A 297 5.34 -12.18 7.61
CA ASN A 297 4.15 -11.33 7.77
C ASN A 297 3.93 -10.41 6.56
N MET A 298 4.05 -11.00 5.36
CA MET A 298 4.04 -10.24 4.11
C MET A 298 2.69 -9.53 3.94
N ASP A 299 2.74 -8.24 3.65
CA ASP A 299 1.55 -7.45 3.37
C ASP A 299 1.31 -7.33 1.86
N HIS A 300 2.26 -6.75 1.13
CA HIS A 300 2.20 -6.62 -0.32
C HIS A 300 3.58 -6.29 -0.89
N TYR A 301 3.78 -6.53 -2.17
CA TYR A 301 4.86 -5.86 -2.91
C TYR A 301 4.41 -4.43 -3.21
N CYS A 302 5.20 -3.43 -2.80
CA CYS A 302 4.88 -2.02 -3.04
C CYS A 302 5.80 -1.45 -4.12
N PRO A 303 5.28 -1.16 -5.32
CA PRO A 303 6.08 -0.63 -6.43
C PRO A 303 6.65 0.75 -6.14
N TRP A 304 5.99 1.54 -5.29
CA TRP A 304 6.48 2.84 -4.84
C TRP A 304 7.69 2.73 -3.91
N MET A 305 7.85 1.60 -3.23
CA MET A 305 8.99 1.32 -2.35
C MET A 305 10.05 0.45 -3.02
N PHE A 306 9.79 -0.07 -4.23
CA PHE A 306 10.64 -1.06 -4.90
C PHE A 306 11.07 -2.22 -3.99
N ASN A 307 10.21 -2.55 -3.03
CA ASN A 307 10.48 -3.54 -2.00
C ASN A 307 9.15 -4.17 -1.56
N CYS A 308 9.24 -5.38 -1.02
CA CYS A 308 8.13 -6.00 -0.35
C CYS A 308 7.92 -5.37 1.03
N VAL A 309 6.67 -5.02 1.36
CA VAL A 309 6.28 -4.56 2.70
C VAL A 309 5.90 -5.79 3.52
N GLY A 310 6.63 -6.01 4.60
CA GLY A 310 6.47 -7.16 5.50
C GLY A 310 6.93 -6.81 6.91
N TYR A 311 7.19 -7.84 7.72
CA TYR A 311 7.43 -7.72 9.15
C TYR A 311 8.46 -6.65 9.56
N PHE A 312 9.61 -6.59 8.90
CA PHE A 312 10.72 -5.71 9.32
C PHE A 312 10.54 -4.25 8.91
N ASN A 313 9.80 -3.98 7.83
CA ASN A 313 9.68 -2.64 7.26
C ASN A 313 8.26 -2.05 7.28
N TYR A 314 7.27 -2.81 7.76
CA TYR A 314 5.87 -2.36 7.81
C TYR A 314 5.70 -1.03 8.57
N ARG A 315 6.39 -0.86 9.71
CA ARG A 315 6.33 0.37 10.51
C ARG A 315 6.76 1.59 9.70
N TYR A 316 7.82 1.46 8.90
CA TYR A 316 8.33 2.54 8.05
C TYR A 316 7.34 2.89 6.94
N PHE A 317 6.78 1.87 6.27
CA PHE A 317 5.73 2.07 5.28
C PHE A 317 4.52 2.81 5.88
N PHE A 318 4.05 2.37 7.04
CA PHE A 318 2.88 2.95 7.70
C PHE A 318 3.14 4.40 8.16
N ASN A 319 4.30 4.67 8.76
CA ASN A 319 4.73 6.04 9.10
C ASN A 319 4.84 6.93 7.86
N PHE A 320 5.44 6.44 6.78
CA PHE A 320 5.57 7.19 5.52
C PHE A 320 4.21 7.67 5.03
N LEU A 321 3.18 6.82 5.01
CA LEU A 321 1.83 7.22 4.60
C LEU A 321 1.29 8.39 5.42
N TRP A 322 1.41 8.32 6.76
CA TRP A 322 0.87 9.35 7.63
C TRP A 322 1.65 10.66 7.57
N PHE A 323 2.97 10.63 7.41
CA PHE A 323 3.76 11.85 7.21
C PHE A 323 3.50 12.49 5.85
N VAL A 324 3.29 11.69 4.79
CA VAL A 324 2.86 12.20 3.48
C VAL A 324 1.48 12.87 3.58
N VAL A 325 0.52 12.23 4.25
CA VAL A 325 -0.81 12.82 4.50
C VAL A 325 -0.68 14.13 5.27
N ALA A 326 0.10 14.16 6.36
CA ALA A 326 0.27 15.35 7.18
C ALA A 326 0.92 16.51 6.38
N GLY A 327 2.00 16.23 5.64
CA GLY A 327 2.68 17.23 4.82
C GLY A 327 1.81 17.79 3.70
N LEU A 328 1.07 16.94 2.99
CA LEU A 328 0.17 17.37 1.90
C LEU A 328 -1.08 18.11 2.44
N THR A 329 -1.61 17.69 3.59
CA THR A 329 -2.70 18.40 4.26
C THR A 329 -2.23 19.78 4.68
N TYR A 330 -1.05 19.88 5.29
CA TYR A 330 -0.45 21.17 5.63
C TYR A 330 -0.23 22.05 4.39
N GLY A 331 0.31 21.50 3.30
CA GLY A 331 0.44 22.20 2.01
C GLY A 331 -0.90 22.73 1.49
N SER A 332 -1.97 21.95 1.60
CA SER A 332 -3.32 22.38 1.23
C SER A 332 -3.84 23.52 2.12
N LEU A 333 -3.59 23.44 3.44
CA LEU A 333 -4.03 24.45 4.40
C LEU A 333 -3.34 25.81 4.18
N ILE A 334 -2.02 25.82 3.92
CA ILE A 334 -1.28 27.06 3.71
C ILE A 334 -1.56 27.72 2.35
N THR A 335 -1.98 26.94 1.35
CA THR A 335 -2.32 27.45 0.00
C THR A 335 -3.79 27.82 -0.15
N PHE A 336 -4.68 27.27 0.69
CA PHE A 336 -6.13 27.49 0.61
C PHE A 336 -6.55 28.97 0.64
N PRO A 337 -6.04 29.85 1.52
CA PRO A 337 -6.46 31.25 1.54
C PRO A 337 -6.23 31.95 0.19
N ALA A 338 -5.06 31.72 -0.41
CA ALA A 338 -4.71 32.32 -1.69
C ALA A 338 -5.51 31.71 -2.85
N PHE A 339 -5.72 30.40 -2.82
CA PHE A 339 -6.59 29.73 -3.77
C PHE A 339 -8.01 30.30 -3.74
N TRP A 340 -8.56 30.53 -2.55
CA TRP A 340 -9.88 31.14 -2.37
C TRP A 340 -9.92 32.58 -2.91
N ARG A 341 -8.86 33.36 -2.68
CA ARG A 341 -8.73 34.76 -3.16
C ARG A 341 -8.63 34.88 -4.68
N LEU A 342 -8.31 33.82 -5.43
CA LEU A 342 -8.34 33.84 -6.90
C LEU A 342 -9.74 34.14 -7.49
N ASN A 343 -10.82 33.96 -6.70
CA ASN A 343 -12.18 34.29 -7.11
C ASN A 343 -12.69 35.64 -6.54
N SER A 344 -11.81 36.41 -5.88
CA SER A 344 -12.18 37.70 -5.28
C SER A 344 -12.40 38.80 -6.33
N SER A 345 -13.21 39.80 -5.99
CA SER A 345 -13.39 41.01 -6.80
C SER A 345 -12.07 41.73 -7.04
N GLU A 346 -11.22 41.76 -6.02
CA GLU A 346 -9.91 42.40 -5.98
C GLU A 346 -8.98 41.75 -7.00
N TYR A 347 -8.91 40.42 -7.02
CA TYR A 347 -8.12 39.69 -8.02
C TYR A 347 -8.64 39.94 -9.45
N ARG A 348 -9.96 40.04 -9.64
CA ARG A 348 -10.54 40.36 -10.97
C ARG A 348 -10.23 41.79 -11.40
N GLU A 349 -10.17 42.73 -10.46
CA GLU A 349 -9.79 44.12 -10.71
C GLU A 349 -8.33 44.22 -11.16
N GLN A 350 -7.42 43.50 -10.49
CA GLN A 350 -6.00 43.42 -10.89
C GLN A 350 -5.83 42.95 -12.34
N ILE A 351 -6.54 41.89 -12.74
CA ILE A 351 -6.48 41.35 -14.10
C ILE A 351 -7.01 42.36 -15.13
N ARG A 352 -8.05 43.11 -14.79
CA ARG A 352 -8.64 44.13 -15.70
C ARG A 352 -7.77 45.37 -15.82
N ALA A 353 -7.13 45.77 -14.73
CA ALA A 353 -6.38 47.02 -14.67
C ALA A 353 -5.06 46.98 -15.46
N GLY A 354 -4.51 45.78 -15.73
CA GLY A 354 -3.61 45.49 -16.86
C GLY A 354 -2.62 46.60 -17.25
N GLY A 355 -1.78 47.08 -16.32
CA GLY A 355 -0.81 48.15 -16.58
C GLY A 355 0.10 48.43 -15.40
N LEU A 356 1.35 48.83 -15.66
CA LEU A 356 2.43 49.00 -14.68
C LEU A 356 2.07 49.95 -13.52
N GLN A 357 1.37 51.04 -13.83
CA GLN A 357 0.94 52.02 -12.82
C GLN A 357 -0.24 51.54 -11.96
N SER A 358 -1.05 50.59 -12.47
CA SER A 358 -2.05 49.92 -11.64
C SER A 358 -1.39 48.95 -10.65
N VAL A 359 -0.29 48.28 -11.05
CA VAL A 359 0.45 47.33 -10.21
C VAL A 359 0.97 48.00 -8.95
N GLN A 360 1.55 49.21 -9.05
CA GLN A 360 1.99 49.98 -7.87
C GLN A 360 0.84 50.29 -6.89
N ASN A 361 -0.32 50.73 -7.39
CA ASN A 361 -1.49 51.00 -6.55
C ASN A 361 -2.02 49.72 -5.85
N PHE A 362 -1.90 48.55 -6.51
CA PHE A 362 -2.23 47.27 -5.89
C PHE A 362 -1.20 46.87 -4.85
N THR A 363 0.10 47.09 -5.08
CA THR A 363 1.18 46.75 -4.14
C THR A 363 0.94 47.35 -2.76
N ILE A 364 0.76 48.67 -2.67
CA ILE A 364 0.48 49.38 -1.40
C ILE A 364 -0.72 48.76 -0.68
N ARG A 365 -1.80 48.55 -1.43
CA ARG A 365 -3.06 48.03 -0.90
C ARG A 365 -2.89 46.61 -0.35
N HIS A 366 -2.16 45.74 -1.04
CA HIS A 366 -2.00 44.34 -0.63
C HIS A 366 -0.91 44.14 0.44
N LEU A 367 0.16 44.93 0.42
CA LEU A 367 1.15 44.97 1.50
C LEU A 367 0.51 45.35 2.84
N ARG A 368 -0.46 46.29 2.82
CA ARG A 368 -1.12 46.76 4.05
C ARG A 368 -2.33 45.91 4.47
N ASN A 369 -3.15 45.43 3.53
CA ASN A 369 -4.48 44.92 3.87
C ASN A 369 -4.72 43.43 3.57
N ASP A 370 -4.04 42.81 2.59
CA ASP A 370 -4.39 41.45 2.16
C ASP A 370 -3.25 40.74 1.41
N SER A 371 -2.24 40.30 2.17
CA SER A 371 -1.04 39.60 1.67
C SER A 371 -1.31 38.29 0.93
N TYR A 372 -2.51 37.71 1.08
CA TYR A 372 -2.88 36.42 0.49
C TYR A 372 -3.44 36.54 -0.94
N ILE A 373 -3.56 37.75 -1.50
CA ILE A 373 -3.99 37.89 -2.89
C ILE A 373 -2.77 37.62 -3.80
N PRO A 374 -2.81 36.57 -4.64
CA PRO A 374 -1.71 36.21 -5.51
C PRO A 374 -1.67 37.12 -6.75
N THR A 375 -0.48 37.30 -7.33
CA THR A 375 -0.33 38.00 -8.62
C THR A 375 -0.86 37.13 -9.78
N PRO A 376 -1.18 37.72 -10.95
CA PRO A 376 -1.61 36.97 -12.13
C PRO A 376 -0.63 35.87 -12.56
N SER A 377 0.68 36.10 -12.36
CA SER A 377 1.75 35.15 -12.66
C SER A 377 1.75 33.92 -11.73
N GLU A 378 1.19 34.06 -10.53
CA GLU A 378 1.20 33.04 -9.48
C GLU A 378 -0.05 32.16 -9.50
N ARG A 379 -1.10 32.57 -10.22
CA ARG A 379 -2.39 31.87 -10.33
C ARG A 379 -2.23 30.38 -10.57
N THR A 380 -1.45 30.01 -11.58
CA THR A 380 -1.29 28.61 -11.99
C THR A 380 -0.60 27.79 -10.90
N PHE A 381 0.43 28.36 -10.26
CA PHE A 381 1.17 27.70 -9.18
C PHE A 381 0.30 27.49 -7.94
N ILE A 382 -0.48 28.50 -7.53
CA ILE A 382 -1.40 28.38 -6.40
C ILE A 382 -2.52 27.38 -6.69
N ALA A 383 -3.14 27.46 -7.86
CA ALA A 383 -4.23 26.56 -8.23
C ALA A 383 -3.76 25.11 -8.34
N LEU A 384 -2.68 24.85 -9.07
CA LEU A 384 -2.14 23.50 -9.20
C LEU A 384 -1.57 22.99 -7.87
N GLY A 385 -0.86 23.82 -7.12
CA GLY A 385 -0.29 23.45 -5.83
C GLY A 385 -1.37 23.01 -4.83
N PHE A 386 -2.41 23.82 -4.65
CA PHE A 386 -3.54 23.49 -3.78
C PHE A 386 -4.25 22.21 -4.23
N MET A 387 -4.63 22.12 -5.50
CA MET A 387 -5.38 20.98 -6.02
C MET A 387 -4.56 19.68 -5.98
N MET A 388 -3.26 19.73 -6.28
CA MET A 388 -2.37 18.58 -6.20
C MET A 388 -2.18 18.12 -4.75
N CYS A 389 -1.91 19.04 -3.82
CA CYS A 389 -1.79 18.71 -2.41
C CYS A 389 -3.08 18.08 -1.87
N LEU A 390 -4.25 18.64 -2.20
CA LEU A 390 -5.54 18.12 -1.73
C LEU A 390 -5.84 16.73 -2.30
N CYS A 391 -5.73 16.56 -3.62
CA CYS A 391 -6.02 15.28 -4.27
C CYS A 391 -5.09 14.17 -3.80
N LEU A 392 -3.79 14.45 -3.68
CA LEU A 392 -2.81 13.48 -3.18
C LEU A 392 -3.02 13.18 -1.70
N ALA A 393 -3.33 14.19 -0.87
CA ALA A 393 -3.65 13.97 0.55
C ALA A 393 -4.83 13.01 0.70
N LEU A 394 -5.92 13.23 -0.04
CA LEU A 394 -7.10 12.37 -0.01
C LEU A 394 -6.80 10.95 -0.49
N ALA A 395 -6.05 10.80 -1.59
CA ALA A 395 -5.68 9.49 -2.13
C ALA A 395 -4.84 8.68 -1.15
N VAL A 396 -3.79 9.30 -0.57
CA VAL A 396 -2.91 8.64 0.41
C VAL A 396 -3.64 8.42 1.73
N LEU A 397 -4.55 9.30 2.14
CA LEU A 397 -5.38 9.13 3.34
C LEU A 397 -6.29 7.91 3.23
N CYS A 398 -6.90 7.65 2.07
CA CYS A 398 -7.67 6.42 1.84
C CYS A 398 -6.82 5.16 2.05
N LEU A 399 -5.57 5.17 1.56
CA LEU A 399 -4.64 4.06 1.79
C LEU A 399 -4.19 3.97 3.25
N GLY A 400 -3.83 5.10 3.87
CA GLY A 400 -3.40 5.18 5.27
C GLY A 400 -4.48 4.73 6.25
N THR A 401 -5.73 5.09 6.01
CA THR A 401 -6.89 4.65 6.82
C THR A 401 -7.17 3.16 6.63
N PHE A 402 -7.04 2.63 5.41
CA PHE A 402 -7.11 1.18 5.19
C PHE A 402 -6.02 0.44 5.97
N HIS A 403 -4.77 0.90 5.92
CA HIS A 403 -3.68 0.29 6.69
C HIS A 403 -3.84 0.48 8.21
N LEU A 404 -4.39 1.60 8.67
CA LEU A 404 -4.73 1.78 10.08
C LEU A 404 -5.74 0.72 10.51
N TYR A 405 -6.77 0.47 9.70
CA TYR A 405 -7.72 -0.61 9.95
C TYR A 405 -7.02 -1.98 10.02
N LEU A 406 -6.09 -2.27 9.11
CA LEU A 406 -5.31 -3.51 9.11
C LEU A 406 -4.48 -3.68 10.39
N VAL A 407 -3.79 -2.64 10.84
CA VAL A 407 -3.02 -2.63 12.10
C VAL A 407 -3.94 -2.88 13.29
N LEU A 408 -5.01 -2.09 13.43
CA LEU A 408 -5.92 -2.19 14.59
C LEU A 408 -6.65 -3.53 14.65
N SER A 409 -6.81 -4.21 13.51
CA SER A 409 -7.41 -5.53 13.43
C SER A 409 -6.40 -6.68 13.32
N ALA A 410 -5.09 -6.42 13.39
CA ALA A 410 -3.98 -7.38 13.32
C ALA A 410 -3.98 -8.29 12.08
N GLN A 411 -4.32 -7.77 10.91
CA GLN A 411 -4.32 -8.54 9.66
C GLN A 411 -3.47 -7.86 8.58
N THR A 412 -2.87 -8.65 7.69
CA THR A 412 -2.21 -8.12 6.49
C THR A 412 -3.21 -7.91 5.35
N THR A 413 -2.81 -7.21 4.28
CA THR A 413 -3.61 -7.07 3.06
C THR A 413 -3.94 -8.44 2.44
N ILE A 414 -3.00 -9.40 2.45
CA ILE A 414 -3.23 -10.77 1.96
C ILE A 414 -4.31 -11.46 2.80
N GLU A 415 -4.22 -11.35 4.13
CA GLU A 415 -5.16 -11.95 5.06
C GLU A 415 -6.55 -11.32 4.95
N PHE A 416 -6.63 -10.00 4.79
CA PHE A 416 -7.88 -9.28 4.57
C PHE A 416 -8.64 -9.82 3.36
N HIS A 417 -7.95 -9.96 2.21
CA HIS A 417 -8.55 -10.49 0.99
C HIS A 417 -8.89 -11.97 1.13
N GLY A 418 -8.00 -12.78 1.72
CA GLY A 418 -8.22 -14.21 1.90
C GLY A 418 -9.35 -14.55 2.88
N ASN A 419 -9.66 -13.67 3.82
CA ASN A 419 -10.73 -13.86 4.80
C ASN A 419 -12.07 -13.19 4.41
N PHE A 420 -12.15 -12.51 3.26
CA PHE A 420 -13.34 -11.79 2.82
C PHE A 420 -14.62 -12.63 2.86
N SER A 421 -14.57 -13.87 2.33
CA SER A 421 -15.71 -14.80 2.35
C SER A 421 -16.08 -15.31 3.75
N LYS A 422 -15.11 -15.42 4.66
CA LYS A 422 -15.35 -15.84 6.05
C LYS A 422 -16.06 -14.73 6.84
N ARG A 423 -15.67 -13.47 6.61
CA ARG A 423 -16.27 -12.28 7.24
C ARG A 423 -17.74 -12.11 6.90
N ARG A 424 -18.14 -12.38 5.66
CA ARG A 424 -19.56 -12.34 5.24
C ARG A 424 -20.46 -13.32 5.99
N LYS A 425 -19.90 -14.36 6.62
CA LYS A 425 -20.65 -15.34 7.41
C LYS A 425 -20.90 -14.90 8.87
N GLY A 426 -20.46 -13.69 9.26
CA GLY A 426 -20.78 -13.07 10.56
C GLY A 426 -20.03 -13.61 11.78
N THR A 427 -19.44 -14.80 11.72
CA THR A 427 -18.77 -15.46 12.86
C THR A 427 -17.24 -15.35 12.87
N TRP A 428 -16.67 -14.55 11.97
CA TRP A 428 -15.22 -14.49 11.81
C TRP A 428 -14.56 -13.64 12.90
N LYS A 429 -13.66 -14.27 13.66
CA LYS A 429 -12.69 -13.60 14.54
C LYS A 429 -11.30 -13.74 13.92
N ASN A 430 -10.52 -12.65 13.90
CA ASN A 430 -9.15 -12.73 13.41
C ASN A 430 -8.28 -13.53 14.40
N PRO A 431 -7.72 -14.69 14.00
CA PRO A 431 -6.87 -15.48 14.89
C PRO A 431 -5.58 -14.78 15.31
N TYR A 432 -5.14 -13.78 14.53
CA TYR A 432 -3.92 -13.02 14.82
C TYR A 432 -4.16 -11.78 15.67
N SER A 433 -5.41 -11.53 16.11
CA SER A 433 -5.72 -10.45 17.03
C SER A 433 -5.25 -10.79 18.44
N ALA A 434 -4.51 -9.88 19.08
CA ALA A 434 -4.10 -9.97 20.47
C ALA A 434 -5.22 -9.54 21.46
N GLY A 435 -6.48 -9.61 21.03
CA GLY A 435 -7.67 -9.34 21.84
C GLY A 435 -8.08 -7.87 21.97
N SER A 436 -7.21 -6.90 21.67
CA SER A 436 -7.56 -5.47 21.65
C SER A 436 -6.79 -4.70 20.59
N TRP A 437 -7.37 -3.59 20.13
CA TRP A 437 -6.73 -2.72 19.14
C TRP A 437 -5.40 -2.12 19.64
N ARG A 438 -5.26 -1.91 20.95
CA ARG A 438 -4.03 -1.41 21.59
C ARG A 438 -2.90 -2.43 21.50
N LYS A 439 -3.18 -3.70 21.85
CA LYS A 439 -2.20 -4.79 21.71
C LYS A 439 -1.82 -5.04 20.25
N ASN A 440 -2.78 -4.90 19.33
CA ASN A 440 -2.51 -4.99 17.90
C ASN A 440 -1.61 -3.85 17.40
N TRP A 441 -1.76 -2.64 17.94
CA TRP A 441 -0.85 -1.52 17.69
C TRP A 441 0.56 -1.76 18.26
N GLU A 442 0.63 -2.27 19.50
CA GLU A 442 1.89 -2.64 20.16
C GLU A 442 2.67 -3.70 19.37
N MET A 443 1.99 -4.59 18.63
CA MET A 443 2.65 -5.55 17.74
C MET A 443 3.50 -4.87 16.65
N VAL A 444 3.13 -3.66 16.20
CA VAL A 444 3.88 -2.89 15.18
C VAL A 444 4.84 -1.90 15.82
N TYR A 445 4.41 -1.21 16.87
CA TYR A 445 5.15 -0.09 17.48
C TYR A 445 5.83 -0.42 18.81
N GLY A 446 5.76 -1.67 19.27
CA GLY A 446 6.30 -2.12 20.55
C GLY A 446 5.76 -1.39 21.77
N THR A 447 6.42 -1.58 22.90
CA THR A 447 6.24 -0.81 24.14
C THR A 447 7.39 0.19 24.31
N ARG A 448 7.17 1.28 25.06
CA ARG A 448 8.06 2.47 25.05
C ARG A 448 9.24 2.22 26.00
N PHE A 449 10.45 2.07 25.45
CA PHE A 449 11.76 2.04 26.13
C PHE A 449 12.13 0.82 26.99
N HIS A 450 13.29 0.26 26.67
CA HIS A 450 14.11 -0.60 27.52
C HIS A 450 15.19 0.31 28.13
N SER A 451 15.14 0.58 29.43
CA SER A 451 16.34 1.08 30.12
C SER A 451 17.26 -0.12 30.29
N MET A 452 18.44 -0.07 29.69
CA MET A 452 19.56 -0.90 30.13
C MET A 452 19.75 -0.62 31.63
N GLY A 453 19.70 -1.65 32.47
CA GLY A 453 20.09 -1.56 33.88
C GLY A 453 18.99 -1.48 34.94
N ALA A 454 17.70 -1.60 34.61
CA ALA A 454 16.68 -1.73 35.66
C ALA A 454 16.42 -3.20 36.00
N ASP A 455 17.21 -3.76 36.92
CA ASP A 455 16.73 -4.83 37.79
C ASP A 455 15.48 -4.29 38.49
N SER A 456 14.29 -4.66 38.02
CA SER A 456 13.04 -4.22 38.63
C SER A 456 12.02 -5.34 38.57
N SER A 457 12.07 -6.16 39.61
CA SER A 457 11.01 -7.08 40.03
C SER A 457 9.68 -6.39 40.40
N VAL A 458 9.49 -5.09 40.13
CA VAL A 458 8.33 -4.31 40.60
C VAL A 458 7.92 -3.15 39.65
N ALA A 459 8.00 -3.31 38.33
CA ALA A 459 7.34 -2.37 37.41
C ALA A 459 6.18 -3.07 36.69
N SER A 460 4.94 -2.68 37.00
CA SER A 460 3.75 -3.24 36.37
C SER A 460 3.73 -2.95 34.87
N ASP A 461 3.33 -3.94 34.07
CA ASP A 461 3.27 -3.95 32.59
C ASP A 461 2.46 -2.78 31.96
N ASP A 462 1.75 -2.00 32.77
CA ASP A 462 0.97 -0.82 32.36
C ASP A 462 1.76 0.49 32.33
N ASP A 463 2.95 0.56 32.94
CA ASP A 463 3.66 1.83 33.11
C ASP A 463 4.45 2.27 31.87
N TYR A 464 4.80 1.32 30.99
CA TYR A 464 5.62 1.55 29.78
C TYR A 464 4.82 1.70 28.48
N ARG A 465 3.49 1.86 28.56
CA ARG A 465 2.64 2.01 27.37
C ARG A 465 2.54 3.45 26.88
N TYR A 466 2.36 3.60 25.57
CA TYR A 466 2.02 4.89 24.97
C TYR A 466 0.65 5.38 25.49
N LYS A 467 0.67 6.31 26.44
CA LYS A 467 -0.55 6.92 27.00
C LYS A 467 -0.97 8.12 26.15
N GLY A 468 -2.25 8.14 25.75
CA GLY A 468 -2.86 9.24 25.01
C GLY A 468 -2.33 9.49 23.59
N LEU A 469 -2.82 10.55 22.96
CA LEU A 469 -2.47 10.93 21.58
C LEU A 469 -0.97 11.26 21.44
N LEU A 470 -0.38 11.96 22.42
CA LEU A 470 1.05 12.26 22.46
C LEU A 470 1.92 11.00 22.51
N GLY A 471 1.45 9.95 23.17
CA GLY A 471 2.10 8.64 23.15
C GLY A 471 2.17 8.08 21.74
N VAL A 472 1.02 8.03 21.04
CA VAL A 472 0.93 7.55 19.66
C VAL A 472 1.84 8.37 18.73
N ILE A 473 1.82 9.70 18.82
CA ILE A 473 2.69 10.57 18.02
C ILE A 473 4.16 10.25 18.30
N ARG A 474 4.55 10.09 19.57
CA ARG A 474 5.95 9.75 19.93
C ARG A 474 6.35 8.37 19.42
N ALA A 475 5.42 7.42 19.29
CA ALA A 475 5.67 6.10 18.70
C ALA A 475 5.94 6.20 17.18
N MET A 476 5.29 7.15 16.51
CA MET A 476 5.44 7.39 15.08
C MET A 476 6.72 8.16 14.72
N MET A 477 7.41 8.75 15.70
CA MET A 477 8.68 9.44 15.47
C MET A 477 9.74 8.52 14.84
N PRO A 478 10.63 9.08 14.01
CA PRO A 478 11.73 8.36 13.35
C PRO A 478 12.52 7.51 14.35
N SER A 479 12.68 6.23 14.04
CA SER A 479 13.43 5.29 14.86
C SER A 479 13.85 4.12 14.00
N ARG A 480 15.11 3.68 14.10
CA ARG A 480 15.63 2.48 13.41
C ARG A 480 15.34 1.17 14.15
N ARG A 481 14.53 1.22 15.21
CA ARG A 481 14.29 0.08 16.09
C ARG A 481 13.58 -1.04 15.32
N GLU A 482 14.11 -2.24 15.44
CA GLU A 482 13.45 -3.45 14.94
C GLU A 482 12.12 -3.73 15.67
N PRO A 483 11.24 -4.57 15.08
CA PRO A 483 10.05 -5.03 15.78
C PRO A 483 10.41 -5.76 17.09
N GLU A 484 9.69 -5.42 18.16
CA GLU A 484 9.92 -5.91 19.53
C GLU A 484 9.26 -7.26 19.79
N PHE A 485 8.11 -7.51 19.16
CA PHE A 485 7.30 -8.70 19.32
C PHE A 485 7.30 -9.53 18.06
N LEU A 486 7.18 -10.85 18.19
CA LEU A 486 7.03 -11.80 17.08
C LEU A 486 5.85 -11.46 16.15
N PRO A 487 5.89 -11.89 14.87
CA PRO A 487 4.91 -11.53 13.84
C PRO A 487 3.49 -12.07 14.09
N LEU A 488 3.24 -12.84 15.14
CA LEU A 488 1.91 -13.30 15.53
C LEU A 488 1.81 -13.51 17.05
N PRO A 489 0.64 -13.25 17.66
CA PRO A 489 0.41 -13.56 19.06
C PRO A 489 0.18 -15.06 19.26
N ILE A 490 0.59 -15.58 20.41
CA ILE A 490 0.39 -16.97 20.80
C ILE A 490 -0.69 -17.00 21.87
N ASN A 491 -1.82 -17.64 21.56
CA ASN A 491 -3.02 -17.64 22.40
C ASN A 491 -3.46 -16.22 22.81
N GLY A 492 -3.35 -15.24 21.90
CA GLY A 492 -3.71 -13.84 22.14
C GLY A 492 -2.67 -13.03 22.93
N THR A 493 -1.53 -13.62 23.28
CA THR A 493 -0.44 -12.97 24.02
C THR A 493 0.69 -12.59 23.08
N LEU A 494 1.20 -11.35 23.21
CA LEU A 494 2.37 -10.90 22.45
C LEU A 494 3.64 -11.50 23.05
N ILE A 495 4.50 -12.04 22.19
CA ILE A 495 5.75 -12.68 22.63
C ILE A 495 6.92 -11.80 22.17
N ARG A 496 7.75 -11.37 23.12
CA ARG A 496 8.95 -10.56 22.85
C ARG A 496 10.02 -11.39 22.17
N ARG A 497 10.75 -10.78 21.24
CA ARG A 497 11.94 -11.38 20.61
C ARG A 497 13.10 -11.45 21.60
N LYS A 498 13.93 -12.50 21.50
CA LYS A 498 15.14 -12.61 22.33
C LYS A 498 16.28 -11.71 21.84
N HIS A 499 16.39 -11.55 20.52
CA HIS A 499 17.48 -10.82 19.86
C HIS A 499 16.98 -9.54 19.16
N ALA A 500 16.14 -8.75 19.83
CA ALA A 500 15.77 -7.44 19.28
C ALA A 500 16.98 -6.49 19.41
N LYS A 501 17.61 -6.14 18.28
CA LYS A 501 18.66 -5.11 18.27
C LYS A 501 18.07 -3.79 18.76
N ASN A 502 18.56 -3.31 19.91
CA ASN A 502 18.24 -1.97 20.41
C ASN A 502 19.02 -0.96 19.58
N SER A 503 18.39 0.15 19.21
CA SER A 503 18.99 1.22 18.39
C SER A 503 20.10 2.03 19.10
N CYS A 504 20.76 1.46 20.11
CA CYS A 504 21.84 2.09 20.87
C CYS A 504 23.23 1.53 20.54
N GLU A 505 23.38 0.63 19.55
CA GLU A 505 24.71 0.26 19.06
C GLU A 505 25.19 1.26 18.01
N GLU A 506 26.35 1.85 18.29
CA GLU A 506 27.11 2.77 17.44
C GLU A 506 27.38 2.14 16.06
N TRP A 507 27.36 3.00 15.04
CA TRP A 507 27.84 2.66 13.72
C TRP A 507 29.33 2.27 13.80
N PRO A 508 29.79 1.15 13.22
CA PRO A 508 31.11 1.15 12.63
C PRO A 508 31.01 2.05 11.39
N LEU A 509 31.59 3.25 11.48
CA LEU A 509 32.06 3.96 10.31
C LEU A 509 33.07 3.03 9.65
N ASP A 510 32.67 2.36 8.57
CA ASP A 510 33.52 1.95 7.43
C ASP A 510 32.74 0.92 6.60
N GLU A 511 32.14 1.40 5.51
CA GLU A 511 32.07 0.63 4.27
C GLU A 511 31.90 1.63 3.12
N GLU A 512 33.02 1.90 2.46
CA GLU A 512 33.09 2.70 1.25
C GLU A 512 32.12 2.16 0.20
N VAL A 513 31.34 3.09 -0.34
CA VAL A 513 30.53 2.92 -1.53
C VAL A 513 31.47 2.71 -2.72
N VAL A 514 31.82 1.46 -3.02
CA VAL A 514 32.41 1.10 -4.30
C VAL A 514 31.28 0.97 -5.33
N LEU A 515 31.04 2.07 -6.04
CA LEU A 515 30.34 2.06 -7.31
C LEU A 515 31.30 1.45 -8.36
N THR A 516 31.12 0.18 -8.71
CA THR A 516 31.67 -0.35 -9.96
C THR A 516 30.55 -0.65 -10.95
N SER A 517 30.51 0.20 -11.96
CA SER A 517 29.85 -0.01 -13.24
C SER A 517 30.45 -1.20 -13.98
N THR A 518 29.61 -1.87 -14.78
CA THR A 518 29.94 -2.61 -16.01
C THR A 518 30.88 -3.82 -15.88
N GLU A 519 30.37 -5.04 -16.01
CA GLU A 519 30.54 -5.89 -17.22
C GLU A 519 30.00 -7.32 -17.05
N SER A 520 29.87 -7.97 -18.20
CA SER A 520 29.14 -9.18 -18.57
C SER A 520 29.36 -10.45 -17.76
N ARG A 521 28.25 -11.18 -17.57
CA ARG A 521 28.20 -12.62 -17.28
C ARG A 521 28.70 -13.46 -18.46
N THR A 522 29.77 -14.22 -18.28
CA THR A 522 29.99 -15.55 -18.88
C THR A 522 30.83 -16.43 -17.93
N GLY A 523 30.60 -17.74 -17.93
CA GLY A 523 31.45 -18.76 -17.29
C GLY A 523 30.98 -19.22 -15.90
N PHE A 524 30.11 -20.22 -15.76
CA PHE A 524 30.46 -21.65 -15.72
C PHE A 524 31.50 -21.99 -14.63
N VAL A 525 31.03 -22.34 -13.42
CA VAL A 525 31.90 -22.89 -12.35
C VAL A 525 31.89 -24.42 -12.48
N ARG A 526 33.03 -24.95 -12.90
CA ARG A 526 33.38 -26.37 -12.84
C ARG A 526 34.17 -26.60 -11.55
N SER A 527 33.72 -27.59 -10.79
CA SER A 527 34.38 -28.18 -9.62
C SER A 527 35.84 -28.56 -9.87
N ARG A 528 36.71 -28.37 -8.88
CA ARG A 528 37.81 -29.28 -8.50
C ARG A 528 38.41 -28.80 -7.17
N GLN A 529 38.27 -29.57 -6.10
CA GLN A 529 39.21 -30.63 -5.66
C GLN A 529 40.58 -30.08 -5.28
N VAL A 530 40.78 -30.08 -3.96
CA VAL A 530 42.02 -29.99 -3.21
C VAL A 530 42.97 -31.11 -3.64
N VAL A 531 44.21 -30.78 -4.02
CA VAL A 531 45.43 -31.51 -3.66
C VAL A 531 46.59 -30.51 -3.61
N SER A 532 47.37 -30.64 -2.55
CA SER A 532 48.61 -29.94 -2.18
C SER A 532 49.77 -30.06 -3.17
N ALA A 533 50.58 -29.00 -3.28
CA ALA A 533 52.02 -28.97 -2.95
C ALA A 533 52.47 -27.50 -2.89
#